data_AF-A0A0B8NWW3-F1
#
_entry.id   AF-A0A0B8NWW3-F1
#
_cell.length_a   1.000
_cell.length_b   1.000
_cell.length_c   1.000
_cell.angle_alpha   90.00
_cell.angle_beta   90.00
_cell.angle_gamma   90.00
#
_symmetry.space_group_name_H-M   'P 1'
#
loop_
_entity.id
_entity.type
_entity.pdbx_description
1 polymer ?
#
loop_
_entity_poly.entity_id
_entity_poly.type
_entity_poly.pdbx_seq_one_letter_code
_entity_poly.pdbx_strand_id
1 'polypeptide(L)' 'MKINLINPNTCQGMTDKLSTSAQQVALPSTQIYANSPVNGPESIECALDETIAAAAF' A
#
# COMPACT_ATOMS: atom_id res chain seq x y z
N MET A 1 -6.93 -17.62 -0.32
CA MET A 1 -6.83 -16.55 0.71
C MET A 1 -6.87 -15.20 0.00
N LYS A 2 -7.44 -14.16 0.59
CA LYS A 2 -7.42 -12.79 0.05
C LYS A 2 -6.61 -11.91 0.98
N ILE A 3 -5.65 -11.16 0.44
CA ILE A 3 -4.78 -10.26 1.21
C ILE A 3 -4.95 -8.85 0.66
N ASN A 4 -5.32 -7.91 1.53
CA ASN A 4 -5.29 -6.48 1.22
C ASN A 4 -3.91 -5.93 1.62
N LEU A 5 -3.10 -5.58 0.62
CA LEU A 5 -1.77 -5.02 0.81
C LEU A 5 -1.87 -3.50 0.73
N ILE A 6 -1.79 -2.86 1.90
CA ILE A 6 -2.03 -1.42 2.04
C ILE A 6 -0.70 -0.68 1.88
N ASN A 7 -0.63 0.21 0.89
CA ASN A 7 0.35 1.28 0.85
C ASN A 7 -0.23 2.50 1.60
N PRO A 8 0.36 2.93 2.74
CA PRO A 8 -0.19 4.03 3.53
C PRO A 8 0.02 5.41 2.88
N ASN A 9 0.91 5.54 1.88
CA ASN A 9 1.09 6.77 1.13
C ASN A 9 0.33 6.74 -0.21
N THR A 10 0.20 7.91 -0.84
CA THR A 10 -0.57 8.08 -2.09
C THR A 10 0.23 7.75 -3.36
N CYS A 11 1.50 7.35 -3.25
CA CYS A 11 2.35 7.10 -4.41
C CYS A 11 1.94 5.83 -5.18
N GLN A 12 1.27 5.99 -6.32
CA GLN A 12 0.85 4.87 -7.17
C GLN A 12 2.04 3.99 -7.61
N GLY A 13 3.17 4.60 -7.96
CA GLY A 13 4.37 3.86 -8.35
C GLY A 13 4.93 2.99 -7.23
N MET A 14 4.69 3.34 -5.96
CA MET A 14 5.01 2.48 -4.82
C MET A 14 3.98 1.34 -4.69
N THR A 15 2.69 1.62 -4.83
CA THR A 15 1.62 0.62 -4.83
C THR A 15 1.83 -0.46 -5.90
N ASP A 16 2.25 -0.07 -7.11
CA ASP A 16 2.53 -1.00 -8.21
C ASP A 16 3.72 -1.91 -7.91
N LYS A 17 4.78 -1.36 -7.32
CA LYS A 17 5.97 -2.13 -6.89
C LYS A 17 5.61 -3.13 -5.80
N LEU A 18 4.85 -2.69 -4.79
CA LEU A 18 4.34 -3.57 -3.72
C LEU A 18 3.49 -4.72 -4.30
N SER A 19 2.57 -4.40 -5.20
CA SER A 19 1.72 -5.39 -5.90
C SER A 19 2.56 -6.43 -6.63
N THR A 20 3.53 -5.98 -7.44
CA THR A 20 4.41 -6.85 -8.22
C THR A 20 5.23 -7.77 -7.31
N SER A 21 5.87 -7.23 -6.28
CA SER A 21 6.67 -8.01 -5.34
C SER A 21 5.84 -9.03 -4.56
N ALA A 22 4.63 -8.66 -4.13
CA ALA A 22 3.74 -9.57 -3.41
C ALA A 22 3.21 -10.70 -4.32
N GLN A 23 2.87 -10.39 -5.56
CA GLN A 23 2.41 -11.39 -6.53
C GLN A 23 3.50 -12.43 -6.87
N GLN A 24 4.77 -12.03 -6.89
CA GLN A 24 5.90 -12.94 -7.18
C GLN A 24 6.08 -14.07 -6.14
N VAL A 25 5.65 -13.84 -4.90
CA VAL A 25 5.83 -14.79 -3.79
C VAL A 25 4.51 -15.38 -3.28
N ALA A 26 3.37 -14.93 -3.80
CA ALA A 26 2.06 -15.43 -3.41
C ALA A 26 1.87 -16.89 -3.85
N LEU A 27 1.24 -17.69 -2.99
CA LEU A 27 0.74 -19.01 -3.39
C LEU A 27 -0.30 -18.86 -4.52
N PRO A 28 -0.45 -19.85 -5.43
CA PRO A 28 -1.45 -19.78 -6.51
C PRO A 28 -2.90 -19.58 -6.03
N SER A 29 -3.21 -19.98 -4.80
CA SER A 29 -4.53 -19.82 -4.17
C SER A 29 -4.71 -18.50 -3.40
N THR A 30 -3.71 -17.62 -3.43
CA THR A 30 -3.71 -16.32 -2.75
C THR A 30 -3.94 -15.19 -3.75
N GLN A 31 -4.93 -14.34 -3.46
CA GLN A 31 -5.23 -13.14 -4.22
C GLN A 31 -4.69 -11.91 -3.48
N ILE A 32 -3.87 -11.12 -4.16
CA ILE A 32 -3.29 -9.87 -3.65
C ILE A 32 -4.12 -8.69 -4.18
N TYR A 33 -4.56 -7.82 -3.26
CA TYR A 33 -5.21 -6.55 -3.57
C TYR A 33 -4.33 -5.42 -3.03
N ALA A 34 -3.53 -4.79 -3.89
CA ALA A 34 -2.69 -3.67 -3.49
C ALA A 34 -3.46 -2.36 -3.65
N ASN A 35 -3.56 -1.56 -2.58
CA ASN A 35 -4.31 -0.32 -2.56
C ASN A 35 -3.55 0.80 -1.84
N SER A 36 -3.76 2.03 -2.27
CA SER A 36 -3.30 3.27 -1.63
C SER A 36 -4.50 4.21 -1.41
N PRO A 37 -4.44 5.12 -0.43
CA PRO A 37 -5.51 6.08 -0.21
C PRO A 37 -5.48 7.16 -1.31
N VAL A 38 -6.61 7.85 -1.50
CA VAL A 38 -6.71 8.97 -2.45
C VAL A 38 -6.09 10.24 -1.88
N ASN A 39 -6.15 10.41 -0.56
CA ASN A 39 -5.64 11.59 0.15
C ASN A 39 -4.56 11.17 1.15
N GLY A 40 -3.64 12.08 1.47
CA GLY A 40 -2.52 11.83 2.38
C GLY A 40 -1.19 12.22 1.75
N PRO A 41 -0.08 11.94 2.44
CA PRO A 41 1.23 12.28 1.94
C PRO A 41 1.66 11.32 0.81
N GLU A 42 2.43 11.82 -0.16
CA GLU A 42 3.01 10.99 -1.23
C GLU A 42 4.15 10.09 -0.70
N SER A 43 4.82 10.53 0.37
CA SER A 43 5.90 9.84 1.07
C SER A 43 5.74 10.05 2.57
N ILE A 44 6.14 9.08 3.40
CA ILE A 44 6.03 9.18 4.87
C ILE A 44 7.45 9.36 5.42
N GLU A 45 7.77 10.58 5.87
CA GLU A 45 9.13 10.99 6.22
C GLU A 45 9.24 11.63 7.61
N CYS A 46 8.11 11.87 8.27
CA CYS A 46 8.08 12.35 9.64
C CYS A 46 6.83 11.87 10.40
N ALA A 47 6.78 12.15 11.70
CA ALA A 47 5.65 11.77 12.57
C ALA A 47 4.32 12.42 12.15
N LEU A 48 4.35 13.60 11.52
CA LEU A 48 3.16 14.24 10.97
C LEU A 48 2.63 13.46 9.76
N ASP A 49 3.49 13.06 8.83
CA ASP A 49 3.10 12.26 7.66
C ASP A 49 2.50 10.93 8.09
N GLU A 50 3.11 10.28 9.08
CA GLU A 50 2.60 9.03 9.65
C GLU A 50 1.21 9.21 10.26
N THR A 51 1.01 10.30 11.01
CA THR A 51 -0.30 10.62 11.61
C THR A 51 -1.37 10.83 10.54
N ILE A 52 -1.04 11.52 9.43
CA ILE A 52 -1.97 11.75 8.32
C ILE A 52 -2.24 10.44 7.57
N ALA A 53 -1.20 9.67 7.26
CA ALA A 53 -1.30 8.41 6.54
C ALA A 53 -2.13 7.36 7.31
N ALA A 54 -1.98 7.30 8.64
CA ALA A 54 -2.76 6.41 9.49
C ALA A 54 -4.27 6.72 9.50
N ALA A 55 -4.67 7.96 9.18
CA ALA A 55 -6.06 8.39 9.12
C ALA A 55 -6.67 8.35 7.71
N ALA A 56 -5.90 7.91 6.70
CA ALA A 56 -6.27 8.05 5.28
C ALA A 56 -7.16 6.92 4.72
N PHE A 57 -7.45 5.87 5.51
CA PHE A 57 -8.24 4.68 5.12
C PHE A 57 -9.51 4.48 5.96
#